data_AF-A0A2H0AFT5-F1
#
_entry.id   AF-A0A2H0AFT5-F1
#
_cell.length_a   1.000
_cell.length_b   1.000
_cell.length_c   1.000
_cell.angle_alpha   90.00
_cell.angle_beta   90.00
_cell.angle_gamma   90.00
#
_symmetry.space_group_name_H-M   'P 1'
#
loop_
_entity.id
_entity.type
_entity.pdbx_description
1 polymer ?
#
loop_
_entity_poly.entity_id
_entity_poly.type
_entity_poly.pdbx_seq_one_letter_code
_entity_poly.pdbx_strand_id
1 'polypeptide(L)'
;MECHDDPVAGQHRHKPAADGECIICHNPHQSEQAKLLREAIPDLCFTCHGAQLKDSQGIDLPPTKRLFDDSQAQLHPPFAEGDCLACHRPHASDNIRLLVAASPSGFYQNYSETAYALCLSCHDAEAFTAPRTLTATAFRNGNLNLHVRHVNKEKGRGCRACHSPHGSRQPHLIVASFRFGERTLGFSYETTDNGGSCAPGCHVKVVYDRLAPINNLLRATPRAGKDASVEELRSQSGAQKIKSK
;
A
#
# COMPACT_ATOMS: atom_id res chain seq x y z
N MET A 1 -36.39 16.52 -12.05
CA MET A 1 -36.08 15.57 -13.14
C MET A 1 -34.74 14.97 -12.76
N GLU A 2 -34.73 13.88 -12.01
CA GLU A 2 -33.49 13.20 -11.60
C GLU A 2 -33.36 11.93 -12.43
N CYS A 3 -32.32 11.87 -13.26
CA CYS A 3 -32.06 10.75 -14.17
C CYS A 3 -30.87 9.88 -13.75
N HIS A 4 -30.23 10.17 -12.61
CA HIS A 4 -29.12 9.36 -12.07
C HIS A 4 -29.01 9.51 -10.55
N ASP A 5 -28.42 8.49 -9.90
CA ASP A 5 -28.02 8.53 -8.50
C ASP A 5 -27.16 9.78 -8.21
N ASP A 6 -27.29 10.34 -7.01
CA ASP A 6 -26.51 11.48 -6.57
C ASP A 6 -25.00 11.14 -6.63
N PRO A 7 -24.22 11.75 -7.55
CA PRO A 7 -22.81 11.41 -7.72
C PRO A 7 -21.98 11.74 -6.49
N VAL A 8 -22.46 12.61 -5.59
CA VAL A 8 -21.78 13.01 -4.36
C VAL A 8 -22.33 12.32 -3.11
N ALA A 9 -23.13 11.26 -3.28
CA ALA A 9 -23.57 10.40 -2.20
C ALA A 9 -22.38 9.64 -1.57
N GLY A 10 -22.14 9.88 -0.27
CA GLY A 10 -21.10 9.24 0.52
C GLY A 10 -20.62 10.11 1.68
N GLN A 11 -20.01 9.47 2.69
CA GLN A 11 -19.49 10.17 3.88
C GLN A 11 -18.31 11.10 3.57
N HIS A 12 -17.43 10.69 2.65
CA HIS A 12 -16.29 11.48 2.21
C HIS A 12 -16.53 11.95 0.78
N ARG A 13 -16.56 13.26 0.59
CA ARG A 13 -16.86 13.87 -0.71
C ARG A 13 -15.65 14.62 -1.22
N HIS A 14 -15.34 14.46 -2.50
CA HIS A 14 -14.32 15.24 -3.18
C HIS A 14 -14.80 16.68 -3.26
N LYS A 15 -14.00 17.64 -2.76
CA LYS A 15 -14.46 19.01 -2.55
C LYS A 15 -15.04 19.67 -3.82
N PRO A 16 -14.33 19.68 -4.97
CA PRO A 16 -14.92 20.17 -6.23
C PRO A 16 -16.26 19.53 -6.62
N ALA A 17 -16.44 18.23 -6.36
CA ALA A 17 -17.71 17.57 -6.66
C ALA A 17 -18.80 18.00 -5.67
N ALA A 18 -18.48 18.05 -4.37
CA ALA A 18 -19.39 18.49 -3.32
C ALA A 18 -19.86 19.95 -3.50
N ASP A 19 -18.99 20.79 -4.04
CA ASP A 19 -19.27 22.21 -4.31
C ASP A 19 -20.02 22.43 -5.64
N GLY A 20 -20.32 21.35 -6.39
CA GLY A 20 -21.04 21.43 -7.67
C GLY A 20 -20.20 21.91 -8.84
N GLU A 21 -18.87 21.91 -8.71
CA GLU A 21 -17.92 22.38 -9.73
C GLU A 21 -17.67 21.30 -10.80
N CYS A 22 -18.74 20.66 -11.28
CA CYS A 22 -18.68 19.51 -12.20
C CYS A 22 -17.84 19.77 -13.44
N ILE A 23 -17.87 21.02 -13.94
CA ILE A 23 -17.19 21.46 -15.16
C ILE A 23 -15.68 21.61 -15.02
N ILE A 24 -15.12 21.48 -13.81
CA ILE A 24 -13.67 21.41 -13.61
C ILE A 24 -13.15 20.08 -14.19
N CYS A 25 -13.91 19.00 -14.03
CA CYS A 25 -13.53 17.68 -14.52
C CYS A 25 -14.23 17.28 -15.81
N HIS A 26 -15.48 17.74 -16.03
CA HIS A 26 -16.30 17.33 -17.16
C HIS A 26 -16.52 18.44 -18.19
N ASN A 27 -16.70 18.06 -19.45
CA ASN A 27 -17.23 18.91 -20.51
C ASN A 27 -18.67 18.46 -20.83
N PRO A 28 -19.71 19.19 -20.40
CA PRO A 28 -21.10 18.75 -20.54
C PRO A 28 -21.58 18.71 -21.99
N HIS A 29 -20.88 19.36 -22.93
CA HIS A 29 -21.29 19.37 -24.34
C HIS A 29 -20.72 18.17 -25.10
N GLN A 30 -19.40 17.96 -25.01
CA GLN A 30 -18.72 16.88 -25.71
C GLN A 30 -17.30 16.70 -25.15
N SER A 31 -16.83 15.46 -25.08
CA SER A 31 -15.42 15.16 -24.93
C SER A 31 -15.05 13.89 -25.69
N GLU A 32 -13.79 13.83 -26.12
CA GLU A 32 -13.14 12.61 -26.65
C GLU A 32 -12.84 11.58 -25.54
N GLN A 33 -12.93 11.99 -24.27
CA GLN A 33 -12.67 11.12 -23.13
C GLN A 33 -13.95 10.47 -22.61
N ALA A 34 -13.81 9.26 -22.08
CA ALA A 34 -14.92 8.56 -21.43
C ALA A 34 -15.54 9.41 -20.32
N LYS A 35 -16.85 9.25 -20.11
CA LYS A 35 -17.62 10.00 -19.09
C LYS A 35 -17.52 11.52 -19.23
N LEU A 36 -17.28 12.03 -20.44
CA LEU A 36 -17.18 13.45 -20.74
C LEU A 36 -16.05 14.17 -19.98
N LEU A 37 -14.97 13.48 -19.60
CA LEU A 37 -13.86 14.10 -18.89
C LEU A 37 -13.13 15.11 -19.78
N ARG A 38 -12.62 16.22 -19.21
CA ARG A 38 -11.92 17.25 -19.99
C ARG A 38 -10.56 16.79 -20.50
N GLU A 39 -9.92 15.89 -19.76
CA GLU A 39 -8.61 15.33 -20.05
C GLU A 39 -8.60 13.84 -19.69
N ALA A 40 -7.64 13.09 -20.22
CA ALA A 40 -7.45 11.71 -19.84
C ALA A 40 -6.95 11.61 -18.39
N ILE A 41 -7.24 10.49 -17.72
CA ILE A 41 -6.61 10.14 -16.45
C ILE A 41 -5.24 9.51 -16.78
N PRO A 42 -4.15 9.88 -16.09
CA PRO A 42 -4.10 10.63 -14.84
C PRO A 42 -3.94 12.15 -14.97
N ASP A 43 -3.74 12.69 -16.18
CA ASP A 43 -3.45 14.12 -16.40
C ASP A 43 -4.51 15.04 -15.80
N LEU A 44 -5.80 14.69 -15.96
CA LEU A 44 -6.90 15.44 -15.34
C LEU A 44 -6.73 15.56 -13.82
N CYS A 45 -6.35 14.47 -13.15
CA CYS A 45 -6.14 14.47 -11.71
C CYS A 45 -4.95 15.35 -11.33
N PHE A 46 -3.90 15.35 -12.14
CA PHE A 46 -2.68 16.11 -11.92
C PHE A 46 -2.80 17.61 -12.14
N THR A 47 -3.88 18.09 -12.76
CA THR A 47 -4.21 19.53 -12.79
C THR A 47 -4.25 20.14 -11.38
N CYS A 48 -4.71 19.37 -10.38
CA CYS A 48 -4.74 19.76 -8.97
C CYS A 48 -3.80 18.90 -8.09
N HIS A 49 -3.80 17.58 -8.27
CA HIS A 49 -2.92 16.65 -7.53
C HIS A 49 -1.47 16.63 -8.04
N GLY A 50 -1.10 17.64 -8.83
CA GLY A 50 0.26 17.93 -9.28
C GLY A 50 1.15 18.56 -8.21
N ALA A 51 0.54 19.32 -7.30
CA ALA A 51 1.22 20.05 -6.23
C ALA A 51 0.93 19.44 -4.85
N GLN A 52 1.64 19.94 -3.83
CA GLN A 52 1.35 19.60 -2.45
C GLN A 52 -0.04 20.14 -2.06
N LEU A 53 -0.92 19.23 -1.66
CA LEU A 53 -2.24 19.54 -1.15
C LEU A 53 -2.29 19.26 0.35
N LYS A 54 -3.25 19.87 1.03
CA LYS A 54 -3.58 19.54 2.42
C LYS A 54 -4.92 18.83 2.46
N ASP A 55 -5.07 17.94 3.43
CA ASP A 55 -6.37 17.38 3.73
C ASP A 55 -7.25 18.31 4.57
N SER A 56 -8.46 17.86 4.90
CA SER A 56 -9.40 18.60 5.74
C SER A 56 -8.90 18.86 7.16
N GLN A 57 -7.80 18.22 7.59
CA GLN A 57 -7.15 18.41 8.88
C GLN A 57 -5.86 19.25 8.75
N GLY A 58 -5.57 19.81 7.57
CA GLY A 58 -4.38 20.62 7.31
C GLY A 58 -3.08 19.80 7.15
N ILE A 59 -3.18 18.48 7.12
CA ILE A 59 -2.04 17.57 6.95
C ILE A 59 -1.67 17.52 5.47
N ASP A 60 -0.38 17.68 5.20
CA ASP A 60 0.15 17.58 3.84
C ASP A 60 -0.07 16.18 3.27
N LEU A 61 -0.68 16.14 2.11
CA LEU A 61 -0.78 14.96 1.27
C LEU A 61 0.52 14.79 0.50
N PRO A 62 0.95 13.53 0.27
CA PRO A 62 2.10 13.27 -0.59
C PRO A 62 1.88 13.92 -1.98
N PRO A 63 2.90 14.56 -2.56
CA PRO A 63 2.78 15.17 -3.89
C PRO A 63 2.70 14.08 -4.95
N THR A 64 1.48 13.71 -5.33
CA THR A 64 1.19 12.52 -6.15
C THR A 64 1.90 12.55 -7.50
N LYS A 65 1.81 13.66 -8.26
CA LYS A 65 2.49 13.77 -9.56
C LYS A 65 4.01 13.75 -9.44
N ARG A 66 4.57 14.42 -8.43
CA ARG A 66 6.02 14.42 -8.21
C ARG A 66 6.55 13.00 -8.03
N LEU A 67 5.81 12.14 -7.31
CA LEU A 67 6.17 10.73 -7.17
C LEU A 67 5.96 9.98 -8.49
N PHE A 68 4.85 10.23 -9.19
CA PHE A 68 4.54 9.62 -10.49
C PHE A 68 5.64 9.87 -11.55
N ASP A 69 6.16 11.10 -11.60
CA ASP A 69 7.23 11.48 -12.54
C ASP A 69 8.65 11.09 -12.06
N ASP A 70 8.78 10.54 -10.84
CA ASP A 70 10.08 10.22 -10.26
C ASP A 70 10.65 8.94 -10.87
N SER A 71 11.53 9.09 -11.85
CA SER A 71 12.25 7.96 -12.49
C SER A 71 13.04 7.06 -11.52
N GLN A 72 13.30 7.53 -10.29
CA GLN A 72 13.99 6.74 -9.26
C GLN A 72 13.02 6.01 -8.33
N ALA A 73 11.72 6.26 -8.43
CA ALA A 73 10.71 5.59 -7.64
C ALA A 73 10.27 4.29 -8.33
N GLN A 74 10.12 3.24 -7.53
CA GLN A 74 9.28 2.12 -7.91
C GLN A 74 7.83 2.51 -7.62
N LEU A 75 7.01 2.51 -8.66
CA LEU A 75 5.59 2.81 -8.55
C LEU A 75 4.78 1.52 -8.39
N HIS A 76 3.68 1.61 -7.64
CA HIS A 76 2.71 0.53 -7.58
C HIS A 76 2.06 0.35 -8.97
N PRO A 77 1.92 -0.86 -9.54
CA PRO A 77 1.57 -1.00 -10.96
C PRO A 77 0.29 -0.26 -11.40
N PRO A 78 -0.86 -0.38 -10.70
CA PRO A 78 -2.06 0.41 -11.03
C PRO A 78 -1.80 1.93 -11.01
N PHE A 79 -0.92 2.40 -10.13
CA PHE A 79 -0.54 3.81 -10.07
C PHE A 79 0.39 4.19 -11.22
N ALA A 80 1.39 3.37 -11.57
CA ALA A 80 2.27 3.60 -12.73
C ALA A 80 1.50 3.64 -14.06
N GLU A 81 0.45 2.83 -14.17
CA GLU A 81 -0.42 2.77 -15.35
C GLU A 81 -1.41 3.95 -15.42
N GLY A 82 -1.42 4.82 -14.41
CA GLY A 82 -2.36 5.93 -14.34
C GLY A 82 -3.80 5.51 -13.99
N ASP A 83 -4.03 4.28 -13.54
CA ASP A 83 -5.34 3.79 -13.13
C ASP A 83 -5.69 4.26 -11.71
N CYS A 84 -5.89 5.57 -11.57
CA CYS A 84 -6.32 6.21 -10.32
C CYS A 84 -7.64 5.62 -9.80
N LEU A 85 -8.51 5.18 -10.72
CA LEU A 85 -9.88 4.74 -10.42
C LEU A 85 -9.95 3.30 -9.93
N ALA A 86 -8.89 2.49 -10.11
CA ALA A 86 -8.76 1.19 -9.45
C ALA A 86 -8.90 1.29 -7.92
N CYS A 87 -8.47 2.42 -7.34
CA CYS A 87 -8.47 2.63 -5.90
C CYS A 87 -9.38 3.78 -5.45
N HIS A 88 -9.60 4.82 -6.27
CA HIS A 88 -10.31 6.04 -5.87
C HIS A 88 -11.64 6.26 -6.59
N ARG A 89 -12.63 6.82 -5.87
CA ARG A 89 -13.92 7.30 -6.39
C ARG A 89 -13.90 8.84 -6.44
N PRO A 90 -13.81 9.47 -7.62
CA PRO A 90 -13.49 10.90 -7.73
C PRO A 90 -14.60 11.85 -7.25
N HIS A 91 -15.82 11.36 -7.00
CA HIS A 91 -16.91 12.18 -6.48
C HIS A 91 -17.11 12.02 -4.97
N ALA A 92 -17.42 10.79 -4.51
CA ALA A 92 -17.63 10.48 -3.10
C ALA A 92 -17.39 8.98 -2.82
N SER A 93 -17.10 8.68 -1.55
CA SER A 93 -17.03 7.33 -1.01
C SER A 93 -17.36 7.33 0.48
N ASP A 94 -17.85 6.20 1.00
CA ASP A 94 -17.93 5.96 2.44
C ASP A 94 -16.57 5.66 3.07
N ASN A 95 -15.55 5.36 2.26
CA ASN A 95 -14.19 5.13 2.73
C ASN A 95 -13.36 6.41 2.67
N ILE A 96 -12.49 6.58 3.67
CA ILE A 96 -11.54 7.69 3.75
C ILE A 96 -10.74 7.83 2.45
N ARG A 97 -10.29 9.05 2.13
CA ARG A 97 -9.50 9.32 0.92
C ARG A 97 -10.19 8.87 -0.37
N LEU A 98 -11.51 8.81 -0.36
CA LEU A 98 -12.33 8.44 -1.50
C LEU A 98 -12.04 7.02 -2.00
N LEU A 99 -11.65 6.10 -1.12
CA LEU A 99 -11.25 4.76 -1.56
C LEU A 99 -12.47 3.92 -2.00
N VAL A 100 -12.29 3.05 -2.99
CA VAL A 100 -13.37 2.17 -3.49
C VAL A 100 -13.75 1.07 -2.50
N ALA A 101 -12.86 0.76 -1.54
CA ALA A 101 -13.06 -0.24 -0.50
C ALA A 101 -12.32 0.15 0.78
N ALA A 102 -12.58 -0.59 1.86
CA ALA A 102 -11.99 -0.31 3.17
C ALA A 102 -10.45 -0.46 3.15
N SER A 103 -9.77 0.53 3.73
CA SER A 103 -8.35 0.50 4.05
C SER A 103 -8.10 1.44 5.23
N PRO A 104 -7.75 0.94 6.42
CA PRO A 104 -7.53 1.79 7.58
C PRO A 104 -6.30 2.70 7.40
N SER A 105 -6.32 3.86 8.04
CA SER A 105 -5.22 4.84 8.04
C SER A 105 -4.35 4.81 9.29
N GLY A 106 -4.84 4.22 10.38
CA GLY A 106 -4.10 4.17 11.65
C GLY A 106 -2.81 3.35 11.57
N PHE A 107 -1.81 3.73 12.37
CA PHE A 107 -0.53 3.02 12.46
C PHE A 107 -0.70 1.64 13.09
N TYR A 108 -1.36 1.59 14.26
CA TYR A 108 -1.75 0.34 14.90
C TYR A 108 -3.15 -0.05 14.47
N GLN A 109 -3.29 -1.25 13.93
CA GLN A 109 -4.55 -1.81 13.48
C GLN A 109 -4.58 -3.32 13.68
N ASN A 110 -5.72 -3.81 14.16
CA ASN A 110 -5.97 -5.25 14.18
C ASN A 110 -6.15 -5.73 12.75
N TYR A 111 -5.51 -6.86 12.42
CA TYR A 111 -5.69 -7.47 11.11
C TYR A 111 -7.13 -7.96 10.96
N SER A 112 -7.75 -7.61 9.84
CA SER A 112 -9.03 -8.14 9.40
C SER A 112 -9.10 -8.04 7.89
N GLU A 113 -9.54 -9.10 7.22
CA GLU A 113 -9.66 -9.08 5.76
C GLU A 113 -10.66 -8.03 5.29
N THR A 114 -11.75 -7.84 6.03
CA THR A 114 -12.75 -6.80 5.71
C THR A 114 -12.21 -5.39 5.94
N ALA A 115 -11.34 -5.19 6.92
CA ALA A 115 -10.71 -3.88 7.13
C ALA A 115 -9.74 -3.53 6.01
N TYR A 116 -9.06 -4.52 5.44
CA TYR A 116 -8.11 -4.36 4.34
C TYR A 116 -8.67 -4.78 2.97
N ALA A 117 -9.99 -4.73 2.81
CA ALA A 117 -10.67 -5.22 1.60
C ALA A 117 -10.12 -4.60 0.30
N LEU A 118 -9.67 -3.33 0.34
CA LEU A 118 -9.03 -2.69 -0.81
C LEU A 118 -7.72 -3.37 -1.21
N CYS A 119 -6.87 -3.72 -0.24
CA CYS A 119 -5.58 -4.33 -0.55
C CYS A 119 -5.77 -5.80 -0.97
N LEU A 120 -6.68 -6.49 -0.30
CA LEU A 120 -6.91 -7.92 -0.48
C LEU A 120 -7.79 -8.27 -1.69
N SER A 121 -8.31 -7.26 -2.40
CA SER A 121 -8.92 -7.48 -3.71
C SER A 121 -7.89 -7.93 -4.77
N CYS A 122 -6.59 -7.68 -4.53
CA CYS A 122 -5.50 -8.07 -5.43
C CYS A 122 -4.37 -8.83 -4.72
N HIS A 123 -4.10 -8.54 -3.43
CA HIS A 123 -3.05 -9.22 -2.67
C HIS A 123 -3.59 -10.42 -1.90
N ASP A 124 -2.88 -11.55 -1.97
CA ASP A 124 -3.27 -12.78 -1.29
C ASP A 124 -3.19 -12.65 0.24
N ALA A 125 -4.28 -12.99 0.92
CA ALA A 125 -4.40 -12.97 2.37
C ALA A 125 -3.45 -13.97 3.07
N GLU A 126 -3.04 -15.06 2.40
CA GLU A 126 -2.15 -16.08 2.97
C GLU A 126 -0.82 -15.48 3.46
N ALA A 127 -0.33 -14.44 2.75
CA ALA A 127 0.87 -13.71 3.14
C ALA A 127 0.77 -13.07 4.54
N PHE A 128 -0.44 -12.87 5.08
CA PHE A 128 -0.68 -12.17 6.34
C PHE A 128 -1.36 -13.05 7.40
N THR A 129 -1.76 -14.27 7.06
CA THR A 129 -2.47 -15.18 7.98
C THR A 129 -1.64 -16.42 8.32
N ALA A 130 -0.82 -16.92 7.41
CA ALA A 130 -0.02 -18.13 7.62
C ALA A 130 1.26 -17.84 8.43
N PRO A 131 1.38 -18.27 9.70
CA PRO A 131 2.57 -17.95 10.52
C PRO A 131 3.86 -18.58 9.99
N ARG A 132 3.70 -19.68 9.25
CA ARG A 132 4.75 -20.40 8.53
C ARG A 132 4.36 -20.52 7.06
N THR A 133 5.26 -20.16 6.16
CA THR A 133 5.04 -20.30 4.72
C THR A 133 6.37 -20.40 3.98
N LEU A 134 6.36 -21.12 2.86
CA LEU A 134 7.48 -21.17 1.93
C LEU A 134 7.24 -20.33 0.68
N THR A 135 5.98 -20.07 0.34
CA THR A 135 5.55 -19.57 -0.97
C THR A 135 4.76 -18.27 -0.89
N ALA A 136 3.95 -18.06 0.17
CA ALA A 136 3.03 -16.94 0.23
C ALA A 136 3.73 -15.57 0.32
N THR A 137 4.99 -15.54 0.79
CA THR A 137 5.77 -14.30 0.79
C THR A 137 7.28 -14.55 0.78
N ALA A 138 8.03 -13.63 0.18
CA ALA A 138 9.48 -13.56 0.28
C ALA A 138 9.97 -12.83 1.55
N PHE A 139 9.08 -12.11 2.26
CA PHE A 139 9.41 -11.47 3.54
C PHE A 139 9.27 -12.48 4.69
N ARG A 140 10.22 -13.41 4.74
CA ARG A 140 10.25 -14.51 5.71
C ARG A 140 11.69 -14.88 6.10
N ASN A 141 11.90 -15.26 7.35
CA ASN A 141 13.19 -15.76 7.84
C ASN A 141 13.12 -17.29 7.97
N GLY A 142 13.77 -18.04 7.08
CA GLY A 142 13.36 -19.42 6.81
C GLY A 142 11.90 -19.45 6.36
N ASN A 143 11.10 -20.34 6.94
CA ASN A 143 9.65 -20.34 6.71
C ASN A 143 8.88 -19.42 7.67
N LEU A 144 9.53 -18.69 8.59
CA LEU A 144 8.86 -17.79 9.51
C LEU A 144 8.33 -16.56 8.77
N ASN A 145 7.02 -16.44 8.65
CA ASN A 145 6.39 -15.32 7.97
C ASN A 145 6.54 -14.02 8.78
N LEU A 146 7.29 -13.05 8.24
CA LEU A 146 7.54 -11.78 8.92
C LEU A 146 6.39 -10.78 8.74
N HIS A 147 5.50 -10.94 7.75
CA HIS A 147 4.29 -10.12 7.69
C HIS A 147 3.38 -10.41 8.87
N VAL A 148 3.10 -11.68 9.17
CA VAL A 148 2.30 -12.10 10.35
C VAL A 148 2.91 -11.56 11.65
N ARG A 149 4.25 -11.48 11.72
CA ARG A 149 4.95 -10.92 12.89
C ARG A 149 4.58 -9.46 13.17
N HIS A 150 4.30 -8.68 12.12
CA HIS A 150 4.12 -7.23 12.23
C HIS A 150 2.65 -6.82 12.10
N VAL A 151 1.90 -7.46 11.21
CA VAL A 151 0.54 -7.09 10.84
C VAL A 151 -0.50 -7.87 11.65
N ASN A 152 -0.38 -9.20 11.71
CA ASN A 152 -1.38 -10.06 12.33
C ASN A 152 -1.01 -10.44 13.77
N LYS A 153 -1.26 -9.50 14.68
CA LYS A 153 -1.11 -9.63 16.13
C LYS A 153 -1.87 -8.54 16.87
N GLU A 154 -1.95 -8.67 18.19
CA GLU A 154 -2.32 -7.55 19.06
C GLU A 154 -1.37 -6.36 18.82
N LYS A 155 -1.94 -5.17 18.63
CA LYS A 155 -1.21 -3.96 18.18
C LYS A 155 -0.40 -4.22 16.90
N GLY A 156 -1.03 -4.89 15.94
CA GLY A 156 -0.53 -5.06 14.58
C GLY A 156 -0.29 -3.71 13.90
N ARG A 157 0.65 -3.66 12.97
CA ARG A 157 0.93 -2.47 12.16
C ARG A 157 0.10 -2.56 10.90
N GLY A 158 -0.55 -1.46 10.52
CA GLY A 158 -1.26 -1.40 9.24
C GLY A 158 -0.29 -1.47 8.06
N CYS A 159 -0.77 -1.92 6.89
CA CYS A 159 0.07 -2.08 5.69
C CYS A 159 0.83 -0.78 5.34
N ARG A 160 0.15 0.36 5.50
CA ARG A 160 0.68 1.70 5.21
C ARG A 160 1.71 2.22 6.22
N ALA A 161 1.94 1.49 7.32
CA ALA A 161 3.05 1.79 8.23
C ALA A 161 4.41 1.49 7.58
N CYS A 162 4.44 0.52 6.66
CA CYS A 162 5.64 0.09 5.96
C CYS A 162 5.56 0.32 4.44
N HIS A 163 4.38 0.27 3.81
CA HIS A 163 4.23 0.38 2.36
C HIS A 163 3.58 1.69 1.91
N SER A 164 4.03 2.22 0.79
CA SER A 164 3.38 3.31 0.06
C SER A 164 2.53 2.74 -1.07
N PRO A 165 1.19 2.93 -1.07
CA PRO A 165 0.33 2.38 -2.12
C PRO A 165 0.49 3.08 -3.48
N HIS A 166 1.14 4.25 -3.54
CA HIS A 166 1.46 4.91 -4.81
C HIS A 166 2.87 4.53 -5.29
N GLY A 167 3.85 4.47 -4.39
CA GLY A 167 5.23 4.16 -4.76
C GLY A 167 6.26 4.59 -3.73
N SER A 168 7.47 4.08 -3.89
CA SER A 168 8.63 4.47 -3.08
C SER A 168 9.93 4.27 -3.85
N ARG A 169 10.97 5.00 -3.47
CA ARG A 169 12.34 4.76 -3.94
C ARG A 169 12.97 3.50 -3.34
N GLN A 170 12.41 2.96 -2.26
CA GLN A 170 12.89 1.69 -1.70
C GLN A 170 12.19 0.50 -2.37
N PRO A 171 12.87 -0.65 -2.47
CA PRO A 171 12.28 -1.87 -3.03
C PRO A 171 10.97 -2.26 -2.35
N HIS A 172 10.09 -2.92 -3.10
CA HIS A 172 8.78 -3.40 -2.62
C HIS A 172 7.89 -2.29 -2.03
N LEU A 173 8.06 -1.06 -2.56
CA LEU A 173 7.28 0.11 -2.19
C LEU A 173 7.36 0.46 -0.70
N ILE A 174 8.46 0.09 -0.03
CA ILE A 174 8.61 0.35 1.39
C ILE A 174 8.86 1.85 1.63
N VAL A 175 8.16 2.47 2.58
CA VAL A 175 8.29 3.89 2.88
C VAL A 175 9.69 4.20 3.42
N ALA A 176 10.28 5.32 3.01
CA ALA A 176 11.57 5.78 3.57
C ALA A 176 11.42 6.39 4.98
N SER A 177 10.20 6.77 5.35
CA SER A 177 9.87 7.29 6.67
C SER A 177 8.39 7.16 6.94
N PHE A 178 8.01 7.12 8.22
CA PHE A 178 6.62 7.14 8.65
C PHE A 178 6.43 8.10 9.82
N ARG A 179 5.22 8.64 9.94
CA ARG A 179 4.83 9.47 11.08
C ARG A 179 4.35 8.59 12.24
N PHE A 180 4.87 8.84 13.44
CA PHE A 180 4.46 8.18 14.67
C PHE A 180 4.23 9.23 15.75
N GLY A 181 2.96 9.54 16.02
CA GLY A 181 2.57 10.71 16.81
C GLY A 181 3.02 12.00 16.11
N GLU A 182 3.85 12.79 16.79
CA GLU A 182 4.42 14.04 16.27
C GLU A 182 5.79 13.86 15.62
N ARG A 183 6.37 12.65 15.70
CA ARG A 183 7.72 12.38 15.18
C ARG A 183 7.64 11.74 13.79
N THR A 184 8.64 12.04 12.97
CA THR A 184 8.92 11.32 11.73
C THR A 184 10.11 10.42 11.96
N LEU A 185 9.93 9.12 11.78
CA LEU A 185 10.97 8.13 11.95
C LEU A 185 11.43 7.62 10.60
N GLY A 186 12.74 7.56 10.41
CA GLY A 186 13.34 6.97 9.23
C GLY A 186 13.11 5.46 9.18
N PHE A 187 13.09 4.93 7.97
CA PHE A 187 12.99 3.51 7.69
C PHE A 187 13.95 3.20 6.55
N SER A 188 14.88 2.26 6.78
CA SER A 188 15.68 1.69 5.70
C SER A 188 15.36 0.21 5.49
N TYR A 189 15.26 -0.15 4.21
CA TYR A 189 15.10 -1.51 3.76
C TYR A 189 16.15 -1.83 2.70
N GLU A 190 16.85 -2.95 2.88
CA GLU A 190 17.88 -3.45 1.96
C GLU A 190 17.53 -4.89 1.58
N THR A 191 17.64 -5.23 0.31
CA THR A 191 17.41 -6.59 -0.19
C THR A 191 18.73 -7.34 -0.33
N THR A 192 18.67 -8.66 -0.19
CA THR A 192 19.71 -9.60 -0.63
C THR A 192 19.06 -10.67 -1.51
N ASP A 193 19.86 -11.48 -2.20
CA ASP A 193 19.33 -12.54 -3.08
C ASP A 193 18.31 -13.45 -2.36
N ASN A 194 18.62 -13.82 -1.11
CA ASN A 194 17.80 -14.74 -0.32
C ASN A 194 17.07 -14.07 0.83
N GLY A 195 17.12 -12.75 0.97
CA GLY A 195 16.66 -12.11 2.19
C GLY A 195 16.69 -10.60 2.14
N GLY A 196 17.05 -10.00 3.26
CA GLY A 196 17.16 -8.56 3.38
C GLY A 196 17.32 -8.11 4.82
N SER A 197 17.22 -6.80 5.02
CA SER A 197 17.27 -6.21 6.34
C SER A 197 16.37 -4.99 6.45
N CYS A 198 15.87 -4.75 7.66
CA CYS A 198 15.02 -3.62 7.99
C CYS A 198 15.59 -2.89 9.21
N ALA A 199 15.73 -1.58 9.12
CA ALA A 199 16.01 -0.72 10.28
C ALA A 199 14.93 0.36 10.38
N PRO A 200 13.77 0.05 10.99
CA PRO A 200 12.82 1.08 11.36
C PRO A 200 13.40 1.85 12.56
N GLY A 201 13.22 3.17 12.63
CA GLY A 201 13.67 3.97 13.77
C GLY A 201 13.12 3.57 15.16
N CYS A 202 12.37 2.47 15.26
CA CYS A 202 11.82 1.91 16.49
C CYS A 202 12.64 0.77 17.11
N HIS A 203 13.41 0.00 16.33
CA HIS A 203 14.24 -1.10 16.85
C HIS A 203 15.53 -1.26 16.05
N VAL A 204 16.50 -1.99 16.61
CA VAL A 204 17.79 -2.24 15.96
C VAL A 204 17.59 -2.92 14.60
N LYS A 205 18.53 -2.72 13.66
CA LYS A 205 18.50 -3.37 12.35
C LYS A 205 18.29 -4.89 12.52
N VAL A 206 17.33 -5.44 11.78
CA VAL A 206 17.02 -6.87 11.74
C VAL A 206 17.35 -7.39 10.37
N VAL A 207 17.98 -8.56 10.30
CA VAL A 207 18.33 -9.25 9.05
C VAL A 207 17.52 -10.54 8.96
N TYR A 208 17.11 -10.93 7.76
CA TYR A 208 16.47 -12.21 7.53
C TYR A 208 17.02 -12.87 6.29
N ASP A 209 16.96 -14.19 6.26
CA ASP A 209 17.34 -15.00 5.11
C ASP A 209 16.39 -16.19 4.98
N ARG A 210 15.94 -16.47 3.75
CA ARG A 210 14.96 -17.51 3.44
C ARG A 210 15.55 -18.91 3.44
N LEU A 211 16.87 -19.06 3.28
CA LEU A 211 17.57 -20.34 3.18
C LEU A 211 18.45 -20.64 4.42
N ALA A 212 18.99 -19.60 5.06
CA ALA A 212 19.83 -19.68 6.24
C ALA A 212 19.29 -18.77 7.38
N PRO A 213 18.23 -19.19 8.09
CA PRO A 213 17.47 -18.31 8.98
C PRO A 213 18.34 -17.65 10.07
N ILE A 214 18.17 -16.34 10.25
CA ILE A 214 19.01 -15.52 11.13
C ILE A 214 18.38 -15.38 12.52
N ASN A 215 19.16 -15.64 13.58
CA ASN A 215 18.77 -15.31 14.94
C ASN A 215 19.17 -13.86 15.27
N ASN A 216 18.18 -12.96 15.33
CA ASN A 216 18.40 -11.53 15.56
C ASN A 216 18.54 -11.16 17.04
N LEU A 217 18.62 -12.13 17.96
CA LEU A 217 18.73 -11.91 19.42
C LEU A 217 17.67 -10.94 19.99
N LEU A 218 16.53 -10.82 19.32
CA LEU A 218 15.38 -10.03 19.76
C LEU A 218 14.46 -10.90 20.59
N ARG A 219 13.96 -10.35 21.71
CA ARG A 219 12.85 -10.96 22.44
C ARG A 219 11.59 -10.89 21.59
N ALA A 220 11.24 -12.00 20.96
CA ALA A 220 10.03 -12.15 20.16
C ALA A 220 9.17 -13.28 20.72
N THR A 221 7.86 -13.11 20.69
CA THR A 221 6.92 -14.20 21.00
C THR A 221 7.11 -15.35 20.00
N PRO A 222 6.95 -16.63 20.37
CA PRO A 222 6.90 -17.71 19.37
C PRO A 222 5.69 -17.56 18.43
N ARG A 223 5.78 -18.09 17.20
CA ARG A 223 4.62 -18.27 16.31
C ARG A 223 4.34 -19.76 16.16
N ALA A 224 3.07 -20.11 15.93
CA ALA A 224 2.64 -21.48 15.70
C ALA A 224 3.35 -22.11 14.49
N GLY A 225 3.42 -23.45 14.48
CA GLY A 225 4.07 -24.23 13.42
C GLY A 225 5.57 -24.45 13.64
N LYS A 226 6.11 -25.46 12.95
CA LYS A 226 7.53 -25.86 13.03
C LYS A 226 8.36 -25.10 11.99
N ASP A 227 9.63 -24.89 12.29
CA ASP A 227 10.60 -24.41 11.31
C ASP A 227 10.77 -25.47 10.21
N ALA A 228 10.91 -25.01 8.96
CA ALA A 228 11.15 -25.90 7.83
C ALA A 228 12.58 -26.48 7.89
N SER A 229 12.75 -27.69 7.38
CA SER A 229 14.06 -28.31 7.21
C SER A 229 14.87 -27.58 6.14
N VAL A 230 16.19 -27.79 6.15
CA VAL A 230 17.09 -27.17 5.15
C VAL A 230 16.75 -27.65 3.74
N GLU A 231 16.35 -28.92 3.59
CA GLU A 231 15.90 -29.52 2.33
C GLU A 231 14.62 -28.85 1.83
N GLU A 232 13.64 -28.65 2.72
CA GLU A 232 12.39 -27.97 2.39
C GLU A 232 12.65 -26.52 1.92
N LEU A 233 13.52 -25.79 2.62
CA LEU A 233 13.90 -24.42 2.22
C LEU A 233 14.58 -24.38 0.85
N ARG A 234 15.48 -25.32 0.57
CA ARG A 234 16.24 -25.38 -0.69
C ARG A 234 15.40 -25.85 -1.87
N SER A 235 14.40 -26.71 -1.66
CA SER A 235 13.52 -27.16 -2.75
C SER A 235 12.72 -26.03 -3.41
N GLN A 236 12.55 -24.90 -2.70
CA GLN A 236 11.79 -23.73 -3.15
C GLN A 236 12.64 -22.68 -3.88
N SER A 237 13.98 -22.71 -3.76
CA SER A 237 14.85 -21.76 -4.46
C SER A 237 14.86 -21.98 -5.98
N GLY A 238 14.55 -23.20 -6.43
CA GLY A 238 14.39 -23.53 -7.85
C GLY A 238 13.07 -23.06 -8.48
N ALA A 239 12.06 -22.74 -7.66
CA ALA A 239 10.71 -22.39 -8.10
C ALA A 239 10.45 -20.87 -8.20
N GLN A 240 11.38 -20.02 -7.74
CA GLN A 240 11.24 -18.54 -7.78
C GLN A 240 11.55 -17.89 -9.14
N LYS A 241 11.82 -18.67 -10.20
CA LYS A 241 11.62 -18.20 -11.57
C LYS A 241 10.16 -18.51 -11.92
N ILE A 242 9.35 -17.51 -12.31
CA ILE A 242 7.89 -17.50 -12.66
C ILE A 242 7.14 -16.63 -11.62
N LYS A 243 6.51 -15.47 -11.91
CA LYS A 243 6.14 -14.72 -13.12
C LYS A 243 6.11 -13.23 -12.74
N SER A 244 6.86 -12.37 -13.43
CA SER A 244 6.45 -10.97 -13.60
C SER A 244 5.29 -10.97 -14.59
N LYS A 245 4.09 -10.65 -14.12
CA LYS A 245 3.08 -10.03 -14.97
C LYS A 245 3.13 -8.54 -14.68
#